data_AF-A0AAD6MVS3-F1
#
_entry.id   AF-A0AAD6MVS3-F1
#
_cell.length_a   1.000
_cell.length_b   1.000
_cell.length_c   1.000
_cell.angle_alpha   90.00
_cell.angle_beta   90.00
_cell.angle_gamma   90.00
#
_symmetry.space_group_name_H-M   'P 1'
#
loop_
_entity.id
_entity.type
_entity.pdbx_description
1 polymer ?
#
loop_
_entity_poly.entity_id
_entity_poly.type
_entity_poly.pdbx_seq_one_letter_code
_entity_poly.pdbx_strand_id
1 'polypeptide(L)'
;MAVSGLYLSYLIVLSLLLYRRVQGQICRSSDSSDEIVNVPGAKLVWGPFHCPGIWGTLVNALAVCYCLIVVFFSFWPRQMHPGVTEMNWSALSIGCSILLTIKYYFARARRIYQGPIQECAER
;
A
#
# COMPACT_ATOMS: atom_id res chain seq x y z
N MET A 1 0.39 6.71 -17.22
CA MET A 1 1.43 6.48 -16.18
C MET A 1 0.99 6.92 -14.78
N ALA A 2 0.65 8.20 -14.54
CA ALA A 2 0.26 8.67 -13.19
C ALA A 2 -0.92 7.91 -12.58
N VAL A 3 -1.98 7.69 -13.36
CA VAL A 3 -3.17 6.93 -12.93
C VAL A 3 -2.79 5.51 -12.49
N SER A 4 -2.07 4.75 -13.33
CA SER A 4 -1.65 3.38 -13.01
C SER A 4 -0.75 3.32 -11.77
N GLY A 5 0.15 4.30 -11.59
CA GLY A 5 1.02 4.39 -10.42
C GLY A 5 0.26 4.68 -9.12
N LEU A 6 -0.71 5.60 -9.17
CA LEU A 6 -1.58 5.92 -8.03
C LEU A 6 -2.44 4.72 -7.61
N TYR A 7 -3.07 4.03 -8.57
CA TYR A 7 -3.88 2.86 -8.25
C TYR A 7 -3.04 1.67 -7.74
N LEU A 8 -1.80 1.52 -8.21
CA LEU A 8 -0.87 0.52 -7.66
C LEU A 8 -0.49 0.81 -6.20
N SER A 9 -0.20 2.07 -5.85
CA SER A 9 0.13 2.43 -4.47
C SER A 9 -1.07 2.22 -3.54
N TYR A 10 -2.28 2.57 -4.00
CA TYR A 10 -3.52 2.30 -3.27
C TYR A 10 -3.77 0.80 -3.12
N LEU A 11 -3.55 0.01 -4.15
CA LEU A 11 -3.73 -1.43 -4.09
C LEU A 11 -2.84 -2.06 -3.01
N ILE A 12 -1.59 -1.64 -2.88
CA ILE A 12 -0.67 -2.11 -1.84
C ILE A 12 -1.25 -1.80 -0.44
N VAL A 13 -1.63 -0.54 -0.20
CA VAL A 13 -2.15 -0.11 1.11
C VAL A 13 -3.46 -0.82 1.45
N LEU A 14 -4.40 -0.89 0.53
CA LEU A 14 -5.70 -1.56 0.71
C LEU A 14 -5.53 -3.05 0.97
N SER A 15 -4.62 -3.71 0.25
CA SER A 15 -4.32 -5.14 0.44
C SER A 15 -3.72 -5.41 1.82
N LEU A 16 -2.75 -4.60 2.26
CA LEU A 16 -2.16 -4.72 3.60
C LEU A 16 -3.20 -4.45 4.70
N LEU A 17 -4.05 -3.45 4.51
CA LEU A 17 -5.15 -3.15 5.44
C LEU A 17 -6.15 -4.31 5.50
N LEU A 18 -6.49 -4.91 4.35
CA LEU A 18 -7.44 -6.03 4.28
C LEU A 18 -6.85 -7.25 4.99
N TYR A 19 -5.59 -7.57 4.72
CA TYR A 19 -4.87 -8.63 5.40
C TYR A 19 -4.90 -8.44 6.93
N ARG A 20 -4.60 -7.24 7.43
CA ARG A 20 -4.62 -6.94 8.87
C ARG A 20 -6.01 -6.99 9.48
N ARG A 21 -7.05 -6.58 8.74
CA ARG A 21 -8.46 -6.68 9.17
C ARG A 21 -8.90 -8.13 9.30
N VAL A 22 -8.56 -8.99 8.32
CA VAL A 22 -8.90 -10.42 8.34
C VAL A 22 -8.19 -11.16 9.48
N GLN A 23 -6.95 -10.78 9.78
CA GLN A 23 -6.17 -11.36 10.88
C GLN A 23 -6.56 -10.79 12.27
N GLY A 24 -7.44 -9.79 12.34
CA GLY A 24 -7.84 -9.18 13.62
C GLY A 24 -6.71 -8.45 14.36
N GLN A 25 -5.63 -8.06 13.66
CA GLN A 25 -4.42 -7.49 14.27
C GLN A 25 -4.54 -6.02 14.70
N ILE A 26 -5.71 -5.39 14.51
CA ILE A 26 -5.93 -3.96 14.77
C ILE A 26 -6.91 -3.82 15.92
N CYS A 27 -6.45 -3.26 17.02
CA CYS A 27 -7.24 -3.10 18.24
C CYS A 27 -8.01 -1.77 18.26
N ARG A 28 -9.13 -1.76 18.98
CA ARG A 28 -9.78 -0.50 19.40
C ARG A 28 -8.97 0.09 20.55
N SER A 29 -8.92 1.42 20.60
CA SER A 29 -8.09 2.24 21.51
C SER A 29 -7.79 1.58 22.85
N SER A 30 -6.51 1.53 23.22
CA SER A 30 -6.10 1.23 24.59
C SER A 30 -6.42 2.46 25.46
N ASP A 31 -7.03 2.27 26.63
CA ASP A 31 -7.27 3.33 27.62
C ASP A 31 -5.97 3.87 28.26
N SER A 32 -4.82 3.23 28.00
CA SER A 32 -3.51 3.68 28.49
C SER A 32 -2.93 4.74 27.55
N SER A 33 -2.87 5.98 28.02
CA SER A 33 -2.23 7.11 27.32
C SER A 33 -0.72 6.94 27.12
N ASP A 34 -0.08 6.06 27.90
CA ASP A 34 1.38 5.87 27.91
C ASP A 34 1.86 4.67 27.05
N GLU A 35 0.97 3.93 26.38
CA GLU A 35 1.39 2.81 25.53
C GLU A 35 1.82 3.31 24.13
N ILE A 36 3.08 3.03 23.73
CA ILE A 36 3.58 3.34 22.39
C ILE A 36 2.85 2.44 21.37
N VAL A 37 1.98 3.03 20.55
CA VAL A 37 1.17 2.34 19.53
C VAL A 37 1.55 2.76 18.11
N ASN A 38 1.17 1.96 17.11
CA ASN A 38 1.34 2.27 15.68
C ASN A 38 2.80 2.46 15.20
N VAL A 39 3.77 1.92 15.94
CA VAL A 39 5.18 1.89 15.53
C VAL A 39 5.62 0.49 15.08
N PRO A 40 6.75 0.35 14.35
CA PRO A 40 7.26 -0.96 13.98
C PRO A 40 7.45 -1.85 15.23
N GLY A 41 6.81 -3.03 15.23
CA GLY A 41 6.85 -3.96 16.36
C GLY A 41 5.83 -3.71 17.47
N ALA A 42 5.11 -2.58 17.46
CA ALA A 42 4.05 -2.31 18.41
C ALA A 42 2.66 -2.68 17.87
N LYS A 43 1.70 -2.69 18.79
CA LYS A 43 0.29 -2.95 18.50
C LYS A 43 -0.29 -1.86 17.60
N LEU A 44 -1.06 -2.29 16.60
CA LEU A 44 -1.81 -1.38 15.74
C LEU A 44 -3.16 -1.04 16.36
N VAL A 45 -3.46 0.25 16.42
CA VAL A 45 -4.67 0.77 17.05
C VAL A 45 -5.41 1.67 16.06
N TRP A 46 -6.73 1.53 16.00
CA TRP A 46 -7.57 2.38 15.17
C TRP A 46 -7.55 3.83 15.64
N GLY A 47 -7.49 4.76 14.69
CA GLY A 47 -7.78 6.18 14.96
C GLY A 47 -9.28 6.45 15.15
N PRO A 48 -9.65 7.70 15.49
CA PRO A 48 -11.03 8.08 15.76
C PRO A 48 -11.95 7.85 14.55
N PHE A 49 -11.43 8.02 13.33
CA PHE A 49 -12.17 7.76 12.10
C PHE A 49 -11.84 6.37 11.55
N HIS A 50 -12.72 5.41 11.80
CA HIS A 50 -12.63 4.08 11.19
C HIS A 50 -14.02 3.47 10.95
N CYS A 51 -14.12 2.62 9.93
CA CYS A 51 -15.29 1.76 9.73
C CYS A 51 -15.08 0.44 10.50
N PRO A 52 -15.82 0.19 11.60
CA PRO A 52 -15.64 -1.00 12.42
C PRO A 52 -16.28 -2.25 11.83
N GLY A 53 -15.81 -3.40 12.32
CA GLY A 53 -16.45 -4.70 12.10
C GLY A 53 -16.43 -5.20 10.65
N ILE A 54 -17.42 -6.02 10.34
CA ILE A 54 -17.54 -6.72 9.05
C ILE A 54 -17.74 -5.75 7.89
N TRP A 55 -18.49 -4.66 8.09
CA TRP A 55 -18.77 -3.65 7.06
C TRP A 55 -17.49 -2.97 6.56
N GLY A 56 -16.60 -2.58 7.47
CA GLY A 56 -15.31 -2.02 7.07
C GLY A 56 -14.44 -3.00 6.29
N THR A 57 -14.55 -4.31 6.58
CA THR A 57 -13.82 -5.36 5.86
C THR A 57 -14.40 -5.58 4.46
N LEU A 58 -15.74 -5.60 4.33
CA LEU A 58 -16.41 -5.72 3.03
C LEU A 58 -16.11 -4.54 2.11
N VAL A 59 -16.21 -3.30 2.62
CA VAL A 59 -15.89 -2.10 1.85
C VAL A 59 -14.42 -2.12 1.39
N ASN A 60 -13.51 -2.53 2.27
CA ASN A 60 -12.10 -2.65 1.90
C ASN A 60 -11.88 -3.73 0.82
N ALA A 61 -12.54 -4.90 0.93
CA ALA A 61 -12.47 -5.94 -0.09
C ALA A 61 -13.00 -5.46 -1.44
N LEU A 62 -14.13 -4.74 -1.47
CA LEU A 62 -14.65 -4.13 -2.68
C LEU A 62 -13.67 -3.09 -3.27
N ALA A 63 -13.03 -2.28 -2.44
CA ALA A 63 -12.02 -1.32 -2.88
C ALA A 63 -10.81 -2.00 -3.52
N VAL A 64 -10.33 -3.11 -2.96
CA VAL A 64 -9.26 -3.94 -3.55
C VAL A 64 -9.70 -4.50 -4.90
N CYS A 65 -10.88 -5.12 -5.00
CA CYS A 65 -11.41 -5.66 -6.25
C CYS A 65 -11.53 -4.58 -7.34
N TYR A 66 -12.06 -3.40 -6.99
CA TYR A 66 -12.14 -2.27 -7.90
C TYR A 66 -10.75 -1.81 -8.37
N CYS A 67 -9.80 -1.63 -7.45
CA CYS A 67 -8.44 -1.22 -7.80
C CYS A 67 -7.76 -2.25 -8.71
N LEU A 68 -7.97 -3.56 -8.51
CA LEU A 68 -7.42 -4.60 -9.38
C LEU A 68 -7.92 -4.46 -10.82
N ILE A 69 -9.23 -4.25 -11.00
CA ILE A 69 -9.84 -4.05 -12.32
C ILE A 69 -9.24 -2.80 -12.98
N VAL A 70 -9.17 -1.69 -12.25
CA VAL A 70 -8.63 -0.43 -12.77
C VAL A 70 -7.15 -0.58 -13.14
N VAL A 71 -6.33 -1.18 -12.29
CA VAL A 71 -4.90 -1.41 -12.57
C VAL A 71 -4.72 -2.29 -13.79
N PHE A 72 -5.49 -3.38 -13.90
CA PHE A 72 -5.45 -4.28 -15.05
C PHE A 72 -5.70 -3.51 -16.35
N PHE A 73 -6.85 -2.83 -16.47
CA PHE A 73 -7.17 -2.09 -17.70
C PHE A 73 -6.28 -0.87 -17.92
N SER A 74 -5.69 -0.28 -16.87
CA SER A 74 -4.78 0.86 -16.97
C SER A 74 -3.47 0.54 -17.72
N PHE A 75 -3.13 -0.74 -17.88
CA PHE A 75 -1.97 -1.17 -18.66
C PHE A 75 -2.30 -1.59 -20.08
N TRP A 76 -3.58 -1.81 -20.40
CA TRP A 76 -3.98 -2.23 -21.74
C TRP A 76 -4.09 -1.05 -22.71
N PRO A 77 -3.78 -1.25 -23.99
CA PRO A 77 -4.04 -0.30 -25.06
C PRO A 77 -5.54 -0.28 -25.41
N ARG A 78 -6.02 0.80 -26.04
CA ARG A 78 -7.44 0.95 -26.46
C ARG A 78 -7.83 0.06 -27.63
N GLN A 79 -6.85 -0.44 -28.38
CA GLN A 79 -7.03 -1.20 -29.61
C GLN A 79 -6.33 -2.55 -29.46
N MET A 80 -6.85 -3.61 -30.08
CA MET A 80 -6.27 -4.96 -29.96
C MET A 80 -4.92 -5.10 -30.67
N HIS A 81 -4.73 -4.38 -31.78
CA HIS A 81 -3.47 -4.36 -32.54
C HIS A 81 -2.92 -2.93 -32.57
N PRO A 82 -2.40 -2.41 -31.44
CA PRO A 82 -1.84 -1.07 -31.42
C PRO A 82 -0.54 -1.04 -32.22
N GLY A 83 -0.36 0.02 -33.01
CA GLY A 83 0.96 0.37 -33.52
C GLY A 83 1.88 0.86 -32.39
N VAL A 84 3.15 1.13 -32.72
CA VAL A 84 4.17 1.59 -31.76
C VAL A 84 3.76 2.90 -31.07
N THR A 85 3.11 3.81 -31.79
CA THR A 85 2.66 5.11 -31.28
C THR A 85 1.41 4.99 -30.39
N GLU A 86 0.59 3.97 -30.60
CA GLU A 86 -0.69 3.76 -29.90
C GLU A 86 -0.56 2.84 -28.68
N MET A 87 0.61 2.23 -28.49
CA MET A 87 0.87 1.34 -27.37
C MET A 87 0.88 2.12 -26.04
N ASN A 88 0.27 1.54 -25.02
CA ASN A 88 0.35 2.09 -23.66
C ASN A 88 1.72 1.75 -23.04
N TRP A 89 2.68 2.65 -23.20
CA TRP A 89 4.03 2.49 -22.67
C TRP A 89 4.14 2.61 -21.13
N SER A 90 3.03 2.86 -20.42
CA SER A 90 3.03 2.97 -18.96
C SER A 90 3.42 1.65 -18.28
N ALA A 91 3.06 0.50 -18.85
CA ALA A 91 3.43 -0.80 -18.30
C ALA A 91 4.96 -0.98 -18.29
N LEU A 92 5.61 -0.65 -19.40
CA LEU A 92 7.06 -0.71 -19.52
C LEU A 92 7.74 0.27 -18.57
N SER A 93 7.31 1.53 -18.54
CA SER A 93 7.96 2.55 -17.70
C SER A 93 7.83 2.26 -16.20
N ILE A 94 6.66 1.78 -15.75
CA ILE A 94 6.43 1.41 -14.35
C ILE A 94 7.20 0.13 -14.01
N GLY A 95 7.17 -0.89 -14.87
CA GLY A 95 7.94 -2.13 -14.67
C GLY A 95 9.44 -1.87 -14.58
N CYS A 96 10.01 -1.08 -15.49
CA CYS A 96 11.41 -0.67 -15.44
C CYS A 96 11.74 0.11 -14.17
N SER A 97 10.88 1.05 -13.77
CA SER A 97 11.05 1.80 -12.51
C SER A 97 11.10 0.87 -11.31
N ILE A 98 10.14 -0.05 -11.18
CA ILE A 98 10.08 -1.02 -10.08
C ILE A 98 11.34 -1.88 -10.05
N LEU A 99 11.78 -2.41 -11.20
CA LEU A 99 12.99 -3.24 -11.29
C LEU A 99 14.25 -2.47 -10.88
N LEU A 100 14.41 -1.23 -11.34
CA LEU A 100 15.54 -0.37 -10.96
C LEU A 100 15.50 -0.04 -9.47
N THR A 101 14.33 0.27 -8.91
CA THR A 101 14.14 0.53 -7.48
C THR A 101 14.48 -0.70 -6.63
N ILE A 102 14.04 -1.90 -7.04
CA ILE A 102 14.38 -3.15 -6.34
C ILE A 102 15.89 -3.39 -6.37
N LYS A 103 16.53 -3.27 -7.55
CA LYS A 103 17.98 -3.41 -7.68
C LYS A 103 18.73 -2.43 -6.79
N TYR A 104 18.32 -1.16 -6.80
CA TYR A 104 18.88 -0.12 -5.94
C TYR A 104 18.70 -0.43 -4.45
N TYR A 105 17.52 -0.93 -4.06
CA TYR A 105 17.24 -1.33 -2.68
C TYR A 105 18.22 -2.38 -2.17
N PHE A 106 18.41 -3.46 -2.94
CA PHE A 106 19.32 -4.54 -2.56
C PHE A 106 20.80 -4.14 -2.63
N ALA A 107 21.20 -3.34 -3.63
CA ALA A 107 22.59 -2.92 -3.80
C ALA A 107 23.04 -1.94 -2.71
N ARG A 108 22.20 -0.96 -2.36
CA ARG A 108 22.60 0.16 -1.48
C ARG A 108 21.57 0.50 -0.43
N ALA A 109 20.30 0.68 -0.79
CA ALA A 109 19.35 1.34 0.10
C ALA A 109 19.16 0.58 1.42
N ARG A 110 19.13 -0.76 1.39
CA ARG A 110 19.03 -1.59 2.61
C ARG A 110 20.16 -1.42 3.62
N ARG A 111 21.33 -0.91 3.20
CA ARG A 111 22.51 -0.70 4.07
C ARG A 111 22.58 0.71 4.66
N ILE A 112 21.92 1.66 4.01
CA ILE A 112 21.95 3.09 4.40
C ILE A 112 20.67 3.49 5.12
N TYR A 113 19.57 2.75 4.90
CA TYR A 113 18.30 3.04 5.53
C TYR A 113 18.41 2.92 7.06
N GLN A 114 18.39 4.08 7.72
CA GLN A 114 18.19 4.20 9.16
C GLN A 114 16.70 4.42 9.40
N GLY A 115 16.11 3.62 10.28
CA GLY A 115 14.72 3.79 10.68
C GLY A 115 14.50 5.15 11.37
N PRO A 116 13.26 5.63 11.43
CA PRO A 116 12.96 6.87 12.16
C PRO A 116 13.41 6.74 13.62
N ILE A 117 14.04 7.80 14.14
CA ILE A 117 14.39 7.89 15.56
C ILE A 117 13.06 7.92 16.33
N GLN A 118 12.88 6.97 17.24
CA GLN A 118 11.73 6.97 18.14
C GLN A 118 12.10 7.86 19.33
N GLU A 119 11.31 8.90 19.56
CA GLU A 119 11.36 9.64 20.82
C GLU A 119 10.97 8.66 21.92
N CYS A 120 11.96 8.09 22.59
CA CYS A 120 11.71 7.35 23.82
C CYS A 120 11.24 8.41 24.82
N ALA A 121 10.01 8.27 25.34
CA ALA A 121 9.55 9.11 26.43
C ALA A 121 10.61 9.05 27.55
N GLU A 122 11.28 10.18 27.79
CA GLU A 122 12.19 10.34 28.91
C GLU A 122 11.38 10.12 30.19
N ARG A 123 11.87 9.17 31.01
CA ARG A 123 11.22 8.71 32.24
C ARG A 123 11.38 9.72 33.37
#